data_AF-A0A5S4WLM3-F1
#
_entry.id   AF-A0A5S4WLM3-F1
#
_cell.length_a   1.000
_cell.length_b   1.000
_cell.length_c   1.000
_cell.angle_alpha   90.00
_cell.angle_beta   90.00
_cell.angle_gamma   90.00
#
_symmetry.space_group_name_H-M   'P 1'
#
loop_
_entity.id
_entity.type
_entity.pdbx_description
1 polymer ?
#
loop_
_entity_poly.entity_id
_entity_poly.type
_entity_poly.pdbx_seq_one_letter_code
_entity_poly.pdbx_strand_id
1 'polypeptide(L)'
;MRKETAQTARASAFDEPDVRASDCKLAARAMRAAVRPPEDGRLASLWREAPGNRRIDVLVPMATGHFDPLVWPKAGAYPVVPYSNRIRNAAFRFDETVVKPASHPATAPHSLRVLHPGETFWASVGITVT
;
A
#
# COMPACT_ATOMS: atom_id res chain seq x y z
N MET A 1 -48.97 4.16 17.93
CA MET A 1 -47.67 4.81 17.65
C MET A 1 -46.59 3.74 17.60
N ARG A 2 -46.26 3.25 16.41
CA ARG A 2 -45.24 2.23 16.17
C ARG A 2 -43.98 2.95 15.70
N LYS A 3 -42.82 2.62 16.31
CA LYS A 3 -41.51 3.15 15.93
C LYS A 3 -41.12 2.54 14.58
N GLU A 4 -40.87 3.38 13.60
CA GLU A 4 -40.41 2.98 12.26
C GLU A 4 -38.87 2.95 12.29
N THR A 5 -38.30 1.75 12.25
CA THR A 5 -36.85 1.53 12.18
C THR A 5 -36.44 1.66 10.71
N ALA A 6 -35.68 2.69 10.38
CA ALA A 6 -35.10 2.86 9.05
C ALA A 6 -34.13 1.70 8.75
N GLN A 7 -34.55 0.84 7.83
CA GLN A 7 -33.77 -0.26 7.30
C GLN A 7 -32.82 0.31 6.23
N THR A 8 -31.55 0.50 6.60
CA THR A 8 -30.50 0.91 5.65
C THR A 8 -30.40 -0.13 4.54
N ALA A 9 -30.76 0.29 3.32
CA ALA A 9 -30.62 -0.51 2.11
C ALA A 9 -29.16 -0.92 1.93
N ARG A 10 -28.92 -2.23 1.84
CA ARG A 10 -27.64 -2.78 1.39
C ARG A 10 -27.42 -2.32 -0.05
N ALA A 11 -26.31 -1.62 -0.28
CA ALA A 11 -25.82 -1.35 -1.61
C ALA A 11 -25.71 -2.67 -2.39
N SER A 12 -26.28 -2.66 -3.59
CA SER A 12 -26.30 -3.76 -4.54
C SER A 12 -24.89 -4.27 -4.82
N ALA A 13 -24.74 -5.59 -4.77
CA ALA A 13 -23.55 -6.30 -5.22
C ALA A 13 -23.23 -5.91 -6.66
N PHE A 14 -22.20 -5.08 -6.84
CA PHE A 14 -21.34 -5.26 -7.99
C PHE A 14 -20.78 -6.68 -7.87
N ASP A 15 -20.76 -7.44 -8.97
CA ASP A 15 -20.03 -8.71 -9.00
C ASP A 15 -18.62 -8.43 -8.49
N GLU A 16 -18.34 -8.85 -7.25
CA GLU A 16 -17.03 -8.69 -6.64
C GLU A 16 -16.06 -9.45 -7.53
N PRO A 17 -15.11 -8.77 -8.21
CA PRO A 17 -14.07 -9.48 -8.95
C PRO A 17 -13.40 -10.45 -7.97
N ASP A 18 -12.93 -11.61 -8.43
CA ASP A 18 -12.17 -12.55 -7.56
C ASP A 18 -10.89 -11.84 -7.07
N VAL A 19 -11.01 -11.07 -5.98
CA VAL A 19 -9.96 -10.24 -5.39
C VAL A 19 -9.05 -11.15 -4.58
N ARG A 20 -8.31 -12.00 -5.28
CA ARG A 20 -7.19 -12.68 -4.67
C ARG A 20 -6.01 -11.73 -4.73
N ALA A 21 -5.75 -11.08 -3.60
CA ALA A 21 -4.51 -10.37 -3.36
C ALA A 21 -3.37 -11.40 -3.38
N SER A 22 -2.90 -11.75 -4.57
CA SER A 22 -1.74 -12.61 -4.78
C SER A 22 -0.60 -11.79 -5.32
N ASP A 23 0.63 -12.20 -5.02
CA ASP A 23 1.82 -11.60 -5.59
C ASP A 23 1.71 -11.53 -7.12
N CYS A 24 1.89 -10.32 -7.66
CA CYS A 24 1.88 -10.03 -9.08
C CYS A 24 3.31 -9.98 -9.60
N LYS A 25 3.61 -10.73 -10.67
CA LYS A 25 4.90 -10.66 -11.36
C LYS A 25 4.71 -9.95 -12.70
N LEU A 26 5.56 -8.95 -12.94
CA LEU A 26 5.56 -8.15 -14.16
C LEU A 26 6.87 -8.34 -14.91
N ALA A 27 6.80 -8.36 -16.24
CA ALA A 27 7.97 -8.50 -17.11
C ALA A 27 7.87 -7.55 -18.30
N ALA A 28 8.96 -6.86 -18.61
CA ALA A 28 9.10 -6.03 -19.80
C ALA A 28 10.53 -6.06 -20.30
N ARG A 29 10.78 -6.66 -21.47
CA ARG A 29 12.14 -6.90 -22.00
C ARG A 29 12.99 -7.63 -20.95
N ALA A 30 14.12 -7.05 -20.54
CA ALA A 30 15.00 -7.59 -19.51
C ALA A 30 14.57 -7.20 -18.08
N MET A 31 13.56 -6.34 -17.91
CA MET A 31 13.10 -5.89 -16.61
C MET A 31 12.09 -6.86 -16.02
N ARG A 32 12.15 -7.03 -14.71
CA ARG A 32 11.25 -7.86 -13.92
C ARG A 32 10.89 -7.13 -12.63
N ALA A 33 9.65 -7.29 -12.20
CA ALA A 33 9.18 -6.75 -10.94
C ALA A 33 8.23 -7.74 -10.24
N ALA A 34 8.20 -7.70 -8.91
CA ALA A 34 7.20 -8.38 -8.11
C ALA A 34 6.49 -7.37 -7.20
N VAL A 35 5.17 -7.33 -7.29
CA VAL A 35 4.29 -6.50 -6.44
C VAL A 35 3.53 -7.41 -5.49
N ARG A 36 3.40 -7.02 -4.22
CA ARG A 36 2.68 -7.74 -3.18
C ARG A 36 1.49 -6.91 -2.69
N PRO A 37 0.33 -7.02 -3.36
CA PRO A 37 -0.89 -6.37 -2.91
C PRO A 37 -1.24 -6.63 -1.43
N PRO A 38 -1.13 -7.87 -0.88
CA PRO A 38 -1.40 -8.13 0.54
C PRO A 38 -0.52 -7.36 1.51
N GLU A 39 0.71 -7.02 1.11
CA GLU A 39 1.66 -6.27 1.92
C GLU A 39 1.54 -4.77 1.59
N ASP A 40 0.33 -4.22 1.65
CA ASP A 40 0.02 -2.82 1.36
C ASP A 40 0.44 -2.32 -0.04
N GLY A 41 0.33 -3.17 -1.07
CA GLY A 41 0.66 -2.77 -2.45
C GLY A 41 2.16 -2.58 -2.71
N ARG A 42 3.03 -3.23 -1.93
CA ARG A 42 4.49 -3.09 -2.02
C ARG A 42 5.07 -3.57 -3.34
N LEU A 43 6.05 -2.85 -3.87
CA LEU A 43 7.00 -3.36 -4.85
C LEU A 43 8.09 -4.13 -4.10
N ALA A 44 7.94 -5.44 -4.01
CA ALA A 44 8.83 -6.32 -3.26
C ALA A 44 10.19 -6.51 -3.93
N SER A 45 10.26 -6.45 -5.27
CA SER A 45 11.53 -6.46 -5.99
C SER A 45 11.42 -5.84 -7.37
N LEU A 46 12.52 -5.24 -7.82
CA LEU A 46 12.71 -4.71 -9.17
C LEU A 46 14.14 -5.04 -9.60
N TRP A 47 14.27 -5.77 -10.71
CA TRP A 47 15.57 -6.21 -11.19
C TRP A 47 15.64 -6.25 -12.71
N ARG A 48 16.87 -6.28 -13.21
CA ARG A 48 17.19 -6.50 -14.61
C ARG A 48 17.90 -7.84 -14.78
N GLU A 49 17.46 -8.62 -15.75
CA GLU A 49 18.19 -9.78 -16.25
C GLU A 49 19.33 -9.33 -17.19
N ALA A 50 20.49 -9.95 -17.04
CA ALA A 50 21.69 -9.70 -17.84
C ALA A 50 22.21 -11.02 -18.44
N PRO A 51 23.04 -10.97 -19.50
CA PRO A 51 23.64 -12.17 -20.09
C PRO A 51 24.31 -13.06 -19.05
N GLY A 52 24.31 -14.38 -19.32
CA GLY A 52 24.83 -15.37 -18.36
C GLY A 52 23.90 -15.62 -17.18
N ASN A 53 22.58 -15.44 -17.35
CA ASN A 53 21.56 -15.64 -16.33
C ASN A 53 21.78 -14.80 -15.05
N ARG A 54 22.42 -13.64 -15.20
CA ARG A 54 22.76 -12.77 -14.07
C ARG A 54 21.59 -11.85 -13.75
N ARG A 55 21.28 -11.71 -12.46
CA ARG A 55 20.34 -10.73 -11.93
C ARG A 55 21.08 -9.49 -11.43
N ILE A 56 20.58 -8.31 -11.78
CA ILE A 56 21.04 -7.03 -11.25
C ILE A 56 19.84 -6.38 -10.56
N ASP A 57 19.88 -6.34 -9.23
CA ASP A 57 18.85 -5.70 -8.43
C ASP A 57 18.90 -4.18 -8.59
N VAL A 58 17.78 -3.58 -8.96
CA VAL A 58 17.59 -2.12 -9.00
C VAL A 58 17.14 -1.60 -7.65
N LEU A 59 16.34 -2.40 -6.94
CA LEU A 59 15.94 -2.18 -5.54
C LEU A 59 16.42 -3.35 -4.70
N VAL A 60 16.77 -3.09 -3.44
CA VAL A 60 17.04 -4.15 -2.45
C VAL A 60 15.78 -5.01 -2.33
N PRO A 61 15.82 -6.32 -2.61
CA PRO A 61 14.64 -7.16 -2.59
C PRO A 61 14.13 -7.36 -1.16
N MET A 62 12.81 -7.39 -1.00
CA MET A 62 12.17 -7.78 0.26
C MET A 62 12.37 -9.29 0.50
N ALA A 63 12.56 -9.66 1.76
CA ALA A 63 12.62 -11.06 2.16
C ALA A 63 11.28 -11.77 1.88
N THR A 64 11.35 -13.08 1.69
CA THR A 64 10.18 -13.98 1.63
C THR A 64 9.83 -14.36 3.07
N GLY A 65 9.18 -13.48 3.81
CA GLY A 65 8.86 -13.67 5.23
C GLY A 65 7.91 -12.60 5.75
N HIS A 66 7.46 -12.76 7.00
CA HIS A 66 6.52 -11.83 7.63
C HIS A 66 7.06 -10.40 7.64
N PHE A 67 6.21 -9.46 7.23
CA PHE A 67 6.49 -8.03 7.19
C PHE A 67 5.95 -7.37 8.46
N ASP A 68 6.83 -6.81 9.30
CA ASP A 68 6.41 -5.95 10.41
C ASP A 68 6.30 -4.49 9.91
N PRO A 69 5.09 -3.91 9.88
CA PRO A 69 4.85 -2.53 9.45
C PRO A 69 5.48 -1.46 10.35
N LEU A 70 5.68 -1.76 11.64
CA LEU A 70 6.24 -0.83 12.61
C LEU A 70 7.78 -0.82 12.50
N VAL A 71 8.36 -1.89 11.97
CA VAL A 71 9.80 -2.05 11.75
C VAL A 71 10.06 -2.08 10.26
N TRP A 72 10.03 -0.90 9.63
CA TRP A 72 10.20 -0.77 8.19
C TRP A 72 11.53 -1.43 7.72
N PRO A 73 11.48 -2.52 6.93
CA PRO A 73 12.66 -3.07 6.28
C PRO A 73 13.17 -2.08 5.23
N LYS A 74 14.48 -1.78 5.21
CA LYS A 74 15.13 -0.97 4.16
C LYS A 74 15.23 -1.72 2.83
N ALA A 75 14.13 -2.30 2.37
CA ALA A 75 14.00 -3.13 1.19
C ALA A 75 12.64 -2.90 0.50
N GLY A 76 12.59 -3.13 -0.81
CA GLY A 76 11.44 -2.84 -1.65
C GLY A 76 11.08 -1.36 -1.71
N ALA A 77 9.86 -1.10 -2.17
CA ALA A 77 9.23 0.21 -2.12
C ALA A 77 7.74 0.06 -1.81
N TYR A 78 7.13 1.09 -1.22
CA TYR A 78 5.70 1.11 -0.93
C TYR A 78 5.07 2.46 -1.29
N PRO A 79 3.77 2.48 -1.61
CA PRO A 79 3.05 3.72 -1.87
C PRO A 79 2.84 4.50 -0.56
N VAL A 80 3.09 5.81 -0.55
CA VAL A 80 2.88 6.64 0.65
C VAL A 80 1.67 7.54 0.43
N VAL A 81 0.52 7.15 0.99
CA VAL A 81 -0.77 7.84 0.81
C VAL A 81 -1.48 8.03 2.15
N PRO A 82 -2.19 9.13 2.43
CA PRO A 82 -2.51 10.22 1.50
C PRO A 82 -1.46 11.34 1.45
N TYR A 83 -0.42 11.30 2.28
CA TYR A 83 0.67 12.27 2.27
C TYR A 83 2.00 11.56 2.50
N SER A 84 3.09 12.16 2.02
CA SER A 84 4.46 11.67 2.27
C SER A 84 5.11 12.35 3.47
N ASN A 85 6.03 11.65 4.14
CA ASN A 85 6.85 12.19 5.23
C ASN A 85 6.01 12.63 6.44
N ARG A 86 6.47 13.66 7.16
CA ARG A 86 5.91 14.08 8.46
C ARG A 86 5.08 15.35 8.34
N ILE A 87 3.99 15.41 9.10
CA ILE A 87 3.33 16.68 9.41
C ILE A 87 3.77 17.09 10.81
N ARG A 88 4.38 18.28 10.88
CA ARG A 88 4.87 18.86 12.13
C ARG A 88 3.73 18.97 13.14
N ASN A 89 4.00 18.54 14.37
CA ASN A 89 3.05 18.54 15.50
C ASN A 89 1.70 17.87 15.20
N ALA A 90 1.66 17.00 14.19
CA ALA A 90 0.45 16.32 13.74
C ALA A 90 -0.72 17.28 13.50
N ALA A 91 -0.43 18.48 12.97
CA ALA A 91 -1.45 19.49 12.71
C ALA A 91 -1.08 20.38 11.51
N PHE A 92 -2.09 20.72 10.71
CA PHE A 92 -1.97 21.73 9.66
C PHE A 92 -3.32 22.43 9.45
N ARG A 93 -3.31 23.59 8.78
CA ARG A 93 -4.53 24.28 8.35
C ARG A 93 -4.85 23.91 6.92
N PHE A 94 -6.12 23.63 6.66
CA PHE A 94 -6.68 23.45 5.33
C PHE A 94 -7.96 24.29 5.27
N ASP A 95 -7.93 25.35 4.46
CA ASP A 95 -8.88 26.46 4.52
C ASP A 95 -9.06 26.99 5.96
N GLU A 96 -10.30 27.04 6.44
CA GLU A 96 -10.65 27.46 7.79
C GLU A 96 -10.58 26.34 8.83
N THR A 97 -10.24 25.12 8.42
CA THR A 97 -10.20 23.94 9.29
C THR A 97 -8.78 23.64 9.75
N VAL A 98 -8.64 23.34 11.05
CA VAL A 98 -7.41 22.73 11.60
C VAL A 98 -7.57 21.21 11.55
N VAL A 99 -6.77 20.57 10.71
CA VAL A 99 -6.73 19.11 10.57
C VAL A 99 -5.65 18.55 11.49
N LYS A 100 -6.00 17.52 12.27
CA LYS A 100 -5.10 16.86 13.23
C LYS A 100 -4.99 15.36 12.96
N PRO A 101 -4.06 14.91 12.11
CA PRO A 101 -3.78 13.48 11.93
C PRO A 101 -3.24 12.84 13.21
N ALA A 102 -3.27 11.51 13.30
CA ALA A 102 -2.67 10.79 14.42
C ALA A 102 -1.14 10.98 14.46
N SER A 103 -0.58 11.20 15.65
CA SER A 103 0.88 11.19 15.84
C SER A 103 1.42 9.77 15.71
N HIS A 104 2.57 9.60 15.04
CA HIS A 104 3.22 8.29 14.94
C HIS A 104 4.16 8.08 16.14
N PRO A 105 4.14 6.92 16.82
CA PRO A 105 4.94 6.69 18.03
C PRO A 105 6.45 6.94 17.84
N ALA A 106 7.01 6.50 16.72
CA ALA A 106 8.44 6.67 16.41
C ALA A 106 8.87 8.13 16.12
N THR A 107 7.93 9.06 15.95
CA THR A 107 8.24 10.45 15.58
C THR A 107 7.39 11.46 16.33
N ALA A 108 6.85 11.09 17.50
CA ALA A 108 6.07 12.02 18.31
C ALA A 108 6.86 13.32 18.55
N PRO A 109 6.22 14.50 18.45
CA PRO A 109 4.78 14.75 18.33
C PRO A 109 4.27 14.83 16.87
N HIS A 110 5.06 14.40 15.89
CA HIS A 110 4.73 14.52 14.47
C HIS A 110 3.91 13.32 14.00
N SER A 111 2.94 13.56 13.11
CA SER A 111 2.41 12.46 12.31
C SER A 111 3.47 12.07 11.28
N LEU A 112 3.59 10.78 11.00
CA LEU A 112 4.42 10.23 9.95
C LEU A 112 3.56 9.26 9.18
N ARG A 113 3.59 9.33 7.85
CA ARG A 113 2.94 8.30 7.06
C ARG A 113 3.89 7.13 6.82
N VAL A 114 3.59 6.02 7.48
CA VAL A 114 3.97 4.65 7.09
C VAL A 114 2.67 3.88 6.90
N LEU A 115 2.60 2.98 5.92
CA LEU A 115 1.45 2.09 5.76
C LEU A 115 1.40 1.11 6.93
N HIS A 116 0.31 1.13 7.70
CA HIS A 116 0.03 0.13 8.72
C HIS A 116 -0.93 -0.94 8.14
N PRO A 117 -0.78 -2.21 8.52
CA PRO A 117 -1.60 -3.29 8.01
C PRO A 117 -3.03 -3.09 8.52
N GLY A 118 -3.99 -3.24 7.61
CA GLY A 118 -5.41 -3.09 7.91
C GLY A 118 -5.95 -1.65 7.83
N GLU A 119 -5.10 -0.63 7.63
CA GLU A 119 -5.57 0.74 7.35
C GLU A 119 -5.90 0.97 5.87
N THR A 120 -5.33 0.16 4.97
CA THR A 120 -5.51 0.33 3.53
C THR A 120 -5.54 -1.04 2.88
N PHE A 121 -6.60 -1.30 2.11
CA PHE A 121 -6.72 -2.52 1.32
C PHE A 121 -6.32 -2.25 -0.12
N TRP A 122 -5.46 -3.10 -0.68
CA TRP A 122 -5.07 -3.05 -2.08
C TRP A 122 -5.70 -4.22 -2.82
N ALA A 123 -6.58 -3.89 -3.77
CA ALA A 123 -7.05 -4.84 -4.76
C ALA A 123 -6.10 -4.86 -5.96
N SER A 124 -5.93 -6.02 -6.58
CA SER A 124 -5.26 -6.12 -7.88
C SER A 124 -6.30 -5.95 -8.98
N VAL A 125 -6.11 -4.95 -9.84
CA VAL A 125 -6.86 -4.79 -11.08
C VAL A 125 -5.84 -4.70 -12.21
N GLY A 126 -5.90 -5.63 -13.16
CA GLY A 126 -4.96 -5.74 -14.26
C GLY A 126 -5.65 -5.51 -15.61
N ILE A 127 -4.91 -4.94 -16.56
CA ILE A 127 -5.34 -4.80 -17.95
C ILE A 127 -4.29 -5.51 -18.81
N THR A 128 -4.73 -6.46 -19.62
CA THR A 128 -3.90 -7.07 -20.66
C THR A 128 -4.15 -6.30 -21.96
N VAL A 129 -3.11 -5.69 -22.51
CA VAL A 129 -3.17 -5.09 -23.85
C VAL A 129 -2.65 -6.14 -24.83
N THR A 130 -3.53 -6.63 -25.70
CA THR A 130 -3.24 -7.61 -26.77
C THR A 130 -2.87 -6.90 -28.06
#